data_AF-A0A221SKX2-F1
#
_entry.id   AF-A0A221SKX2-F1
#
_cell.length_a   1.000
_cell.length_b   1.000
_cell.length_c   1.000
_cell.angle_alpha   90.00
_cell.angle_beta   90.00
_cell.angle_gamma   90.00
#
_symmetry.space_group_name_H-M   'P 1'
#
loop_
_entity.id
_entity.type
_entity.pdbx_description
1 polymer ?
#
loop_
_entity_poly.entity_id
_entity_poly.type
_entity_poly.pdbx_seq_one_letter_code
_entity_poly.pdbx_strand_id
1 'polypeptide(L)'
;MAKKTVRSKGGFRARMLAIMSYLGILCFVPLMRGRDDEFVYFHARQGLIIWMLGVVGIFSLYIPGLGKWMFTTSLFFVLVLSIIGVISVFLHRAWKLPMIHTLSTYI
;
A
#
# COMPACT_ATOMS: atom_id res chain seq x y z
N MET A 1 21.70 0.76 -6.91
CA MET A 1 21.03 2.06 -7.12
C MET A 1 19.57 1.80 -7.53
N ALA A 2 18.63 1.75 -6.58
CA ALA A 2 17.27 1.28 -6.86
C ALA A 2 16.46 2.40 -7.55
N LYS A 3 16.06 2.17 -8.81
CA LYS A 3 15.24 3.07 -9.63
C LYS A 3 14.11 3.70 -8.80
N LYS A 4 14.04 5.03 -8.74
CA LYS A 4 13.10 5.78 -7.88
C LYS A 4 11.63 5.54 -8.23
N THR A 5 11.35 5.14 -9.48
CA THR A 5 10.01 4.93 -10.02
C THR A 5 9.96 3.77 -11.01
N VAL A 6 8.88 2.99 -10.96
CA VAL A 6 8.54 1.93 -11.95
C VAL A 6 7.40 2.46 -12.81
N ARG A 7 7.44 2.28 -14.14
CA ARG A 7 6.33 2.70 -15.03
C ARG A 7 5.49 1.49 -15.41
N SER A 8 4.17 1.68 -15.50
CA SER A 8 3.26 0.64 -15.98
C SER A 8 3.57 0.30 -17.44
N LYS A 9 3.83 -0.98 -17.73
CA LYS A 9 3.82 -1.55 -19.09
C LYS A 9 2.51 -2.27 -19.40
N GLY A 10 1.72 -2.58 -18.37
CA GLY A 10 0.46 -3.32 -18.47
C GLY A 10 -0.75 -2.45 -18.81
N GLY A 11 -1.81 -3.11 -19.31
CA GLY A 11 -3.07 -2.48 -19.71
C GLY A 11 -4.05 -2.22 -18.55
N PHE A 12 -5.35 -2.33 -18.81
CA PHE A 12 -6.40 -2.11 -17.80
C PHE A 12 -6.32 -3.09 -16.61
N ARG A 13 -6.06 -4.38 -16.86
CA ARG A 13 -5.96 -5.41 -15.82
C ARG A 13 -4.88 -5.12 -14.78
N ALA A 14 -3.68 -4.70 -15.22
CA ALA A 14 -2.59 -4.33 -14.33
C ALA A 14 -2.96 -3.14 -13.42
N ARG A 15 -3.65 -2.14 -13.98
CA ARG A 15 -4.13 -0.98 -13.21
C ARG A 15 -5.17 -1.35 -12.17
N MET A 16 -6.13 -2.22 -12.52
CA MET A 16 -7.12 -2.73 -11.56
C MET A 16 -6.46 -3.49 -10.42
N LEU A 17 -5.52 -4.40 -10.72
CA LEU A 17 -4.76 -5.13 -9.70
C LEU A 17 -3.94 -4.17 -8.82
N ALA A 18 -3.30 -3.15 -9.40
CA ALA A 18 -2.56 -2.15 -8.64
C ALA A 18 -3.47 -1.35 -7.70
N ILE A 19 -4.66 -0.92 -8.14
CA ILE A 19 -5.64 -0.22 -7.29
C ILE A 19 -6.11 -1.10 -6.12
N MET A 20 -6.36 -2.40 -6.36
CA MET A 20 -6.75 -3.35 -5.31
C MET A 20 -5.73 -3.41 -4.16
N SER A 21 -4.46 -3.11 -4.44
CA SER A 21 -3.41 -3.06 -3.42
C SER A 21 -3.69 -2.05 -2.30
N TYR A 22 -4.47 -1.01 -2.57
CA TYR A 22 -4.73 0.06 -1.62
C TYR A 22 -6.10 -0.04 -0.94
N LEU A 23 -6.86 -1.11 -1.21
CA LEU A 23 -8.19 -1.37 -0.65
C LEU A 23 -8.13 -2.37 0.53
N GLY A 24 -7.17 -2.18 1.42
CA GLY A 24 -7.00 -2.99 2.63
C GLY A 24 -6.62 -4.45 2.33
N ILE A 25 -7.41 -5.40 2.82
CA ILE A 25 -7.12 -6.84 2.71
C ILE A 25 -7.06 -7.33 1.26
N LEU A 26 -7.64 -6.59 0.32
CA LEU A 26 -7.56 -6.94 -1.09
C LEU A 26 -6.13 -6.90 -1.64
N CYS A 27 -5.16 -6.30 -0.93
CA CYS A 27 -3.75 -6.30 -1.32
C CYS A 27 -3.12 -7.69 -1.49
N PHE A 28 -3.67 -8.72 -0.86
CA PHE A 28 -3.20 -10.10 -1.06
C PHE A 28 -3.49 -10.64 -2.46
N VAL A 29 -4.54 -10.15 -3.13
CA VAL A 29 -4.87 -10.58 -4.51
C VAL A 29 -3.78 -10.20 -5.52
N PRO A 30 -3.38 -8.93 -5.66
CA PRO A 30 -2.28 -8.55 -6.53
C PRO A 30 -0.92 -9.06 -6.03
N LEU A 31 -0.75 -9.31 -4.73
CA LEU A 31 0.48 -9.93 -4.21
C LEU A 31 0.66 -11.36 -4.73
N MET A 32 -0.42 -12.13 -4.83
CA MET A 32 -0.39 -13.51 -5.34
C MET A 32 -0.40 -13.57 -6.86
N ARG A 33 -1.22 -12.74 -7.52
CA ARG A 33 -1.50 -12.83 -8.97
C ARG A 33 -0.70 -11.85 -9.84
N GLY A 34 -0.03 -10.87 -9.24
CA GLY A 34 0.66 -9.80 -9.95
C GLY A 34 2.18 -9.87 -9.92
N ARG A 35 2.78 -10.99 -9.50
CA ARG A 35 4.25 -11.12 -9.32
C ARG A 35 5.05 -10.92 -10.60
N ASP A 36 4.47 -11.29 -11.75
CA ASP A 36 5.14 -11.20 -13.05
C ASP A 36 5.12 -9.77 -13.62
N ASP A 37 4.30 -8.88 -13.05
CA ASP A 37 4.23 -7.47 -13.44
C ASP A 37 4.89 -6.61 -12.34
N GLU A 38 6.07 -6.06 -12.65
CA GLU A 38 6.85 -5.23 -11.72
C GLU A 38 6.04 -4.04 -11.17
N PHE A 39 5.15 -3.44 -11.96
CA PHE A 39 4.31 -2.33 -11.53
C PHE A 39 3.22 -2.79 -10.56
N VAL A 40 2.53 -3.90 -10.87
CA VAL A 40 1.51 -4.46 -9.97
C VAL A 40 2.14 -4.94 -8.67
N TYR A 41 3.25 -5.68 -8.74
CA TYR A 41 3.93 -6.21 -7.56
C TYR A 41 4.47 -5.11 -6.65
N PHE A 42 4.95 -4.00 -7.23
CA PHE A 42 5.34 -2.83 -6.47
C PHE A 42 4.18 -2.26 -5.65
N HIS A 43 3.02 -2.02 -6.28
CA HIS A 43 1.83 -1.53 -5.59
C HIS A 43 1.33 -2.53 -4.55
N ALA A 44 1.40 -3.83 -4.84
CA ALA A 44 1.00 -4.90 -3.91
C ALA A 44 1.81 -4.87 -2.61
N ARG A 45 3.15 -4.76 -2.70
CA ARG A 45 4.03 -4.67 -1.51
C ARG A 45 3.79 -3.41 -0.70
N GLN A 46 3.59 -2.26 -1.35
CA GLN A 46 3.25 -1.03 -0.63
C GLN A 46 1.87 -1.13 0.05
N GLY A 47 0.90 -1.68 -0.66
CA GLY A 47 -0.44 -1.96 -0.16
C GLY A 47 -0.44 -2.84 1.08
N LEU A 48 0.38 -3.91 1.07
CA LEU A 48 0.55 -4.81 2.22
C LEU A 48 1.06 -4.07 3.46
N ILE A 49 2.02 -3.16 3.32
CA ILE A 49 2.54 -2.37 4.45
C ILE A 49 1.46 -1.43 5.00
N ILE A 50 0.71 -0.76 4.12
CA ILE A 50 -0.39 0.12 4.54
C ILE A 50 -1.47 -0.70 5.26
N TRP A 51 -1.79 -1.90 4.77
CA TRP A 51 -2.72 -2.80 5.44
C TRP A 51 -2.20 -3.26 6.80
N MET A 52 -0.92 -3.64 6.91
CA MET A 52 -0.30 -3.99 8.19
C MET A 52 -0.32 -2.84 9.20
N LEU A 53 -0.11 -1.59 8.75
CA LEU A 53 -0.27 -0.40 9.61
C LEU A 53 -1.69 -0.32 10.18
N GLY A 54 -2.71 -0.59 9.35
CA GLY A 54 -4.11 -0.65 9.79
C GLY A 54 -4.35 -1.77 10.82
N VAL A 55 -3.80 -2.95 10.59
CA VAL A 55 -3.90 -4.10 11.52
C VAL A 55 -3.23 -3.78 12.86
N VAL A 56 -2.01 -3.23 12.84
CA VAL A 56 -1.30 -2.79 14.06
C VAL A 56 -2.10 -1.71 14.79
N GLY A 57 -2.72 -0.78 14.04
CA GLY A 57 -3.58 0.25 14.60
C GLY A 57 -4.75 -0.29 15.42
N ILE A 58 -5.35 -1.42 15.03
CA ILE A 58 -6.46 -2.04 15.79
C ILE A 58 -6.05 -2.37 17.23
N PHE A 59 -4.79 -2.80 17.44
CA PHE A 59 -4.30 -3.13 18.79
C PHE A 59 -4.21 -1.90 19.71
N SER A 60 -4.21 -0.67 19.19
CA SER A 60 -4.23 0.50 20.07
C SER A 60 -5.54 0.61 20.86
N LEU A 61 -6.63 0.01 20.39
CA LEU A 61 -7.93 0.02 21.08
C LEU A 61 -7.90 -0.70 22.43
N TYR A 62 -6.90 -1.53 22.71
CA TYR A 62 -6.70 -2.16 24.02
C TYR A 62 -6.15 -1.19 25.09
N ILE A 63 -5.72 0.03 24.71
CA ILE A 63 -5.20 1.04 25.62
C ILE A 63 -6.36 1.93 26.11
N PRO A 64 -6.73 1.89 27.41
CA PRO A 64 -7.80 2.73 27.94
C PRO A 64 -7.49 4.23 27.79
N GLY A 65 -8.49 5.02 27.39
CA GLY A 65 -8.35 6.47 27.16
C GLY A 65 -7.65 6.82 25.83
N LEU A 66 -6.34 6.58 25.73
CA LEU A 66 -5.53 7.02 24.58
C LEU A 66 -5.75 6.18 23.31
N GLY A 67 -6.23 4.95 23.44
CA GLY A 67 -6.32 3.99 22.35
C GLY A 67 -7.16 4.43 21.16
N LYS A 68 -8.28 5.12 21.41
CA LYS A 68 -9.18 5.63 20.36
C LYS A 68 -8.50 6.71 19.51
N TRP A 69 -7.72 7.59 20.15
CA TRP A 69 -7.00 8.67 19.46
C TRP A 69 -5.89 8.10 18.57
N MET A 70 -5.13 7.12 19.09
CA MET A 70 -4.12 6.39 18.32
C MET A 70 -4.71 5.65 17.13
N PHE A 71 -5.84 4.96 17.33
CA PHE A 71 -6.52 4.22 16.26
C PHE A 71 -6.99 5.16 15.15
N THR A 72 -7.66 6.26 15.52
CA THR A 72 -8.17 7.24 14.56
C THR A 72 -7.04 7.89 13.76
N THR A 73 -5.92 8.21 14.44
CA THR A 73 -4.71 8.73 13.80
C THR A 73 -4.11 7.72 12.83
N SER A 74 -3.99 6.45 13.23
CA SER A 74 -3.52 5.37 12.34
C SER A 74 -4.41 5.21 11.11
N LEU A 75 -5.74 5.24 11.30
CA LEU A 75 -6.71 5.12 10.21
C LEU A 75 -6.58 6.27 9.20
N PHE A 76 -6.35 7.49 9.70
CA PHE A 76 -6.10 8.66 8.87
C PHE A 76 -4.85 8.48 8.00
N PHE A 77 -3.74 8.02 8.57
CA PHE A 77 -2.52 7.73 7.80
C PHE A 77 -2.74 6.64 6.76
N VAL A 78 -3.41 5.54 7.12
CA VAL A 78 -3.75 4.46 6.17
C VAL A 78 -4.53 5.02 4.99
N LEU A 79 -5.56 5.82 5.24
CA LEU A 79 -6.40 6.41 4.20
C LEU A 79 -5.59 7.34 3.27
N VAL A 80 -4.82 8.26 3.84
CA VAL A 80 -3.98 9.20 3.06
C VAL A 80 -2.98 8.46 2.19
N LEU A 81 -2.28 7.48 2.76
CA LEU A 81 -1.28 6.68 2.04
C LEU A 81 -1.92 5.84 0.92
N SER A 82 -3.08 5.24 1.18
CA SER A 82 -3.85 4.52 0.16
C SER A 82 -4.30 5.43 -0.98
N ILE A 83 -4.78 6.64 -0.69
CA ILE A 83 -5.18 7.62 -1.72
C ILE A 83 -3.97 8.02 -2.59
N ILE A 84 -2.83 8.34 -1.97
CA ILE A 84 -1.60 8.67 -2.70
C ILE A 84 -1.16 7.49 -3.58
N GLY A 85 -1.26 6.27 -3.04
CA GLY A 85 -1.05 5.03 -3.79
C GLY A 85 -1.95 4.91 -5.01
N VAL A 86 -3.25 5.13 -4.87
CA VAL A 86 -4.20 5.09 -5.99
C VAL A 86 -3.91 6.18 -7.02
N ILE A 87 -3.62 7.41 -6.59
CA ILE A 87 -3.20 8.51 -7.48
C ILE A 87 -1.97 8.10 -8.29
N SER A 88 -1.01 7.43 -7.66
CA SER A 88 0.18 6.96 -8.35
C SER A 88 -0.14 5.97 -9.49
N VAL A 89 -1.13 5.09 -9.27
CA VAL A 89 -1.61 4.17 -10.31
C VAL A 89 -2.21 4.92 -11.50
N PHE A 90 -3.02 5.95 -11.24
CA PHE A 90 -3.60 6.80 -12.29
C PHE A 90 -2.55 7.59 -13.08
N LEU A 91 -1.41 7.90 -12.47
CA LEU A 91 -0.28 8.56 -13.11
C LEU A 91 0.66 7.57 -13.83
N HIS A 92 0.29 6.29 -13.89
CA HIS A 92 1.03 5.18 -14.52
C HIS A 92 2.47 5.04 -14.02
N ARG A 93 2.70 5.47 -12.78
CA ARG A 93 4.02 5.48 -12.14
C ARG A 93 3.86 4.89 -10.75
N ALA A 94 4.75 3.97 -10.40
CA ALA A 94 4.91 3.41 -9.07
C ALA A 94 6.04 4.19 -8.38
N TRP A 95 5.73 4.90 -7.30
CA TRP A 95 6.60 5.85 -6.63
C TRP A 95 6.81 5.31 -5.23
N LYS A 96 8.03 5.43 -4.75
CA LYS A 96 8.38 4.99 -3.41
C LYS A 96 7.80 5.98 -2.41
N LEU A 97 6.77 5.58 -1.67
CA LEU A 97 6.31 6.35 -0.53
C LEU A 97 7.44 6.36 0.53
N PRO A 98 7.84 7.54 1.03
CA PRO A 98 8.86 7.63 2.08
C PRO A 98 8.41 6.82 3.31
N MET A 99 9.37 6.25 4.03
CA MET A 99 9.18 5.26 5.13
C MET A 99 8.64 3.88 4.71
N ILE A 100 7.65 3.80 3.81
CA ILE A 100 7.07 2.52 3.34
C ILE A 100 8.04 1.74 2.45
N HIS A 101 8.79 2.43 1.58
CA HIS A 101 9.70 1.76 0.65
C HIS A 101 10.86 1.01 1.34
N THR A 102 11.36 1.53 2.47
CA THR A 102 12.44 0.87 3.20
C THR A 102 11.97 -0.48 3.73
N LEU A 103 10.78 -0.52 4.34
CA LEU A 103 10.17 -1.76 4.81
C LEU A 103 9.79 -2.69 3.66
N SER A 104 9.31 -2.14 2.54
CA SER A 104 8.93 -2.96 1.38
C SER A 104 10.10 -3.67 0.74
N THR A 105 11.34 -3.25 0.98
CA THR A 105 12.51 -3.90 0.35
C THR A 105 12.85 -5.23 1.05
N TYR A 106 12.42 -5.42 2.32
CA TYR A 106 12.70 -6.62 3.12
C TYR A 106 11.65 -7.75 2.97
N ILE A 107 10.54 -7.49 2.27
CA ILE A 107 9.40 -8.41 2.11
C ILE A 107 9.13 -8.59 0.62
#